data_AF-A0A849R8L8-F1
#
_entry.id   AF-A0A849R8L8-F1
#
_cell.length_a   1.000
_cell.length_b   1.000
_cell.length_c   1.000
_cell.angle_alpha   90.00
_cell.angle_beta   90.00
_cell.angle_gamma   90.00
#
_symmetry.space_group_name_H-M   'P 1'
#
loop_
_entity.id
_entity.type
_entity.pdbx_description
1 polymer ?
#
loop_
_entity_poly.entity_id
_entity_poly.type
_entity_poly.pdbx_seq_one_letter_code
_entity_poly.pdbx_strand_id
1 'polypeptide(L)' 'MTSEKACKTCKRLVEGKECVVCKGTDLTRNWKGVIIIYDVESEMAKKSGHTVPGKYALQIV' A
#
# COMPACT_ATOMS: atom_id res chain seq x y z
N MET A 1 10.02 -16.19 5.25
CA MET A 1 8.61 -15.73 5.16
C MET A 1 8.63 -14.21 5.28
N THR A 2 8.66 -13.49 4.17
CA THR A 2 8.76 -12.02 4.17
C THR A 2 7.38 -11.46 4.52
N SER A 3 7.20 -10.97 5.75
CA SER A 3 5.94 -10.34 6.14
C SER A 3 5.82 -8.98 5.46
N GLU A 4 4.98 -8.89 4.42
CA GLU A 4 4.58 -7.61 3.82
C GLU A 4 3.94 -6.73 4.90
N LYS A 5 4.41 -5.49 5.06
CA LYS A 5 3.86 -4.52 6.00
C LYS A 5 3.07 -3.47 5.23
N ALA A 6 1.93 -3.06 5.74
CA ALA A 6 1.20 -1.92 5.21
C ALA A 6 1.66 -0.63 5.89
N CYS A 7 1.86 0.42 5.12
CA CYS A 7 2.04 1.75 5.66
C CYS A 7 0.72 2.29 6.20
N LYS A 8 0.67 2.78 7.45
CA LYS A 8 -0.58 3.33 8.01
C LYS A 8 -1.06 4.60 7.34
N THR A 9 -0.14 5.37 6.75
CA THR A 9 -0.45 6.64 6.09
C THR A 9 -1.01 6.46 4.69
N CYS A 10 -0.32 5.69 3.83
CA CYS A 10 -0.67 5.55 2.42
C CYS A 10 -1.18 4.15 2.03
N LYS A 11 -1.25 3.23 3.00
CA LYS A 11 -1.67 1.83 2.84
C LYS A 11 -0.80 0.99 1.89
N ARG A 12 0.29 1.54 1.34
CA ARG A 12 1.25 0.80 0.49
C ARG A 12 1.81 -0.40 1.23
N LEU A 13 1.83 -1.57 0.59
CA LEU A 13 2.55 -2.73 1.07
C LEU A 13 4.03 -2.58 0.74
N VAL A 14 4.87 -2.73 1.77
CA VAL A 14 6.32 -2.62 1.69
C VAL A 14 6.97 -3.75 2.49
N GLU A 15 8.08 -4.27 1.98
CA GLU A 15 8.85 -5.32 2.65
C GLU A 15 9.96 -4.75 3.56
N GLY A 16 10.21 -3.45 3.47
CA GLY A 16 11.28 -2.75 4.20
C GLY A 16 10.91 -2.18 5.58
N LYS A 17 11.72 -1.22 6.01
CA LYS A 17 11.49 -0.42 7.23
C LYS A 17 10.89 0.96 6.94
N GLU A 18 10.90 1.39 5.68
CA GLU A 18 10.41 2.70 5.25
C GLU A 18 9.51 2.55 4.03
N CYS A 19 8.47 3.38 3.96
CA CYS A 19 7.60 3.44 2.81
C CYS A 19 8.23 4.22 1.65
N VAL A 20 8.40 3.60 0.48
CA VAL A 20 8.94 4.28 -0.72
C VAL A 20 8.05 5.40 -1.27
N VAL A 21 6.77 5.43 -0.89
CA VAL A 21 5.80 6.41 -1.41
C VAL A 21 5.73 7.64 -0.52
N CYS A 22 5.52 7.48 0.79
CA CYS A 22 5.37 8.59 1.73
C CYS A 22 6.59 8.83 2.63
N LYS A 23 7.65 8.00 2.52
CA LYS A 23 8.83 7.99 3.40
C LYS A 23 8.51 7.80 4.89
N GLY A 24 7.30 7.34 5.19
CA GLY A 24 6.86 7.03 6.55
C GLY A 24 7.49 5.74 7.05
N THR A 25 7.85 5.72 8.33
CA THR A 25 8.32 4.53 9.06
C THR A 25 7.20 3.84 9.85
N ASP A 26 5.99 4.41 9.84
CA ASP A 26 4.81 3.85 10.51
C ASP A 26 4.19 2.72 9.67
N LEU A 27 4.71 1.51 9.89
CA LEU A 27 4.34 0.30 9.17
C LEU A 27 3.71 -0.72 10.13
N THR A 28 2.62 -1.35 9.71
CA THR A 28 1.92 -2.42 10.44
C THR A 28 1.94 -3.73 9.68
N ARG A 29 2.05 -4.85 10.40
CA ARG A 29 1.83 -6.19 9.83
C ARG A 29 0.36 -6.60 9.87
N ASN A 30 -0.46 -5.87 10.62
CA ASN A 30 -1.86 -6.18 10.83
C ASN A 30 -2.71 -5.38 9.83
N TRP A 31 -2.91 -5.98 8.66
CA TRP A 31 -3.71 -5.41 7.59
C TRP A 31 -4.50 -6.51 6.90
N LYS A 32 -5.61 -6.15 6.27
CA LYS A 32 -6.52 -7.08 5.61
C LYS A 32 -6.89 -6.56 4.23
N GLY A 33 -6.96 -7.49 3.28
CA GLY A 33 -7.27 -7.21 1.88
C GLY A 33 -6.12 -6.54 1.15
N VAL A 34 -5.87 -6.97 -0.09
CA VAL A 34 -4.84 -6.40 -0.96
C VAL A 34 -5.48 -5.91 -2.25
N ILE A 35 -5.07 -4.74 -2.70
CA ILE A 35 -5.36 -4.23 -4.03
C ILE A 35 -4.03 -4.05 -4.77
N ILE A 36 -3.98 -4.51 -6.00
CA ILE A 36 -2.80 -4.40 -6.86
C ILE A 36 -3.16 -3.48 -8.01
N ILE A 37 -2.53 -2.32 -8.05
CA ILE A 37 -2.71 -1.34 -9.11
C ILE A 37 -1.61 -1.58 -10.13
N TYR A 38 -1.97 -2.18 -11.27
CA TYR A 38 -1.06 -2.34 -12.40
C TYR A 38 -0.98 -1.07 -13.24
N ASP A 39 -2.13 -0.41 -13.45
CA ASP A 39 -2.27 0.74 -14.31
C ASP A 39 -2.97 1.88 -13.55
N VAL A 40 -2.37 3.06 -13.52
CA VAL A 40 -2.88 4.24 -12.81
C VAL A 40 -3.95 5.02 -13.59
N GLU A 41 -4.08 4.77 -14.89
CA GLU A 41 -5.11 5.37 -15.74
C GLU A 41 -6.47 4.69 -15.59
N SER A 42 -6.48 3.47 -15.06
CA SER A 42 -7.68 2.69 -14.76
C SER A 42 -8.63 3.42 -13.81
N GLU A 43 -9.94 3.25 -14.02
CA GLU A 43 -10.96 3.88 -13.16
C GLU A 43 -10.82 3.48 -11.68
N MET A 44 -10.40 2.24 -11.42
CA MET A 44 -10.15 1.76 -10.05
C MET A 44 -9.00 2.51 -9.38
N ALA A 45 -7.90 2.77 -10.09
CA ALA A 45 -6.78 3.53 -9.56
C ALA A 45 -7.19 4.97 -9.24
N LYS A 46 -7.92 5.63 -10.16
CA LYS A 46 -8.46 6.99 -9.95
C LYS A 46 -9.38 7.06 -8.74
N LYS A 47 -10.29 6.08 -8.57
CA LYS A 47 -11.18 6.01 -7.40
C LYS A 47 -10.42 5.74 -6.09
N SER A 48 -9.33 4.98 -6.14
CA SER A 48 -8.50 4.71 -4.96
C SER A 48 -7.64 5.90 -4.52
N GLY A 49 -7.46 6.91 -5.39
CA GLY A 49 -6.59 8.07 -5.13
C GLY A 49 -5.09 7.75 -5.15
N HIS A 50 -4.70 6.54 -5.54
CA HIS A 50 -3.30 6.14 -5.65
C HIS A 50 -2.76 6.45 -7.05
N THR A 51 -1.70 7.27 -7.09
CA THR A 51 -1.04 7.72 -8.33
C THR A 51 0.18 6.88 -8.71
N VAL A 52 0.49 5.84 -7.93
CA VAL A 52 1.69 5.01 -8.13
C VAL A 52 1.27 3.54 -8.24
N PRO A 53 1.71 2.81 -9.29
CA PRO A 53 1.39 1.40 -9.42
C PRO A 53 2.07 0.57 -8.33
N GLY A 54 1.37 -0.46 -7.87
CA GLY A 54 1.86 -1.44 -6.91
C GLY A 54 0.80 -1.92 -5.92
N LYS A 55 1.26 -2.56 -4.84
CA LYS A 55 0.40 -3.24 -3.88
C LYS A 55 0.01 -2.31 -2.72
N TYR A 56 -1.27 -2.30 -2.38
CA TYR A 56 -1.83 -1.55 -1.27
C TYR A 56 -2.74 -2.43 -0.42
N ALA A 57 -2.79 -2.17 0.88
CA ALA A 57 -3.75 -2.76 1.79
C ALA A 57 -5.10 -2.04 1.69
N LEU A 58 -6.20 -2.78 1.73
CA LEU A 58 -7.54 -2.19 1.76
C LEU A 58 -7.85 -1.64 3.15
N GLN A 59 -7.58 -2.44 4.17
CA GLN A 59 -7.88 -2.15 5.57
C GLN A 59 -6.66 -2.39 6.45
N ILE A 60 -6.46 -1.49 7.40
CA ILE A 60 -5.45 -1.61 8.45
C ILE A 60 -6.18 -1.83 9.76
N VAL A 61 -5.69 -2.77 10.56
CA VAL A 61 -6.29 -3.19 11.83
C VAL A 61 -5.36 -2.84 12.99
#